data_AF-A0A846PK54-F1
#
_entry.id   AF-A0A846PK54-F1
#
_cell.length_a   1.000
_cell.length_b   1.000
_cell.length_c   1.000
_cell.angle_alpha   90.00
_cell.angle_beta   90.00
_cell.angle_gamma   90.00
#
_symmetry.space_group_name_H-M   'P 1'
#
loop_
_entity.id
_entity.type
_entity.pdbx_description
1 polymer ?
#
loop_
_entity_poly.entity_id
_entity_poly.type
_entity_poly.pdbx_seq_one_letter_code
_entity_poly.pdbx_strand_id
1 'polypeptide(L)'
;MKIIGKTFENKKEEIAYLVKHKKEILEFKKAAIKFTDGTIVNTSSNEVSKALHTSKENDTDSVIKRTLIGNTYNWLDSHGDVHLDGTFTKSIKERQNKIWHLHDHEQKITAKIGVPTNIYESKVAWKDLGINKDGETTSLFMDSDIKKDYNALIFQEYKNGNIDQHSVGMYYVKIELAANDEDFEEEFKVWNENIDKVGNKSQAEELGYFWAVKEAKL
;
A
#
# COMPACT_ATOMS: atom_id res chain seq x y z
N MET A 1 -8.23 11.01 -2.12
CA MET A 1 -8.59 12.35 -1.61
C MET A 1 -10.08 12.45 -1.72
N LYS A 2 -10.80 12.45 -0.60
CA LYS A 2 -12.25 12.69 -0.60
C LYS A 2 -12.48 14.18 -0.87
N ILE A 3 -13.43 14.51 -1.73
CA ILE A 3 -13.85 15.90 -1.93
C ILE A 3 -14.63 16.31 -0.68
N ILE A 4 -14.05 17.19 0.15
CA ILE A 4 -14.70 17.68 1.37
C ILE A 4 -15.34 19.04 1.06
N GLY A 5 -16.58 19.25 1.52
CA GLY A 5 -17.28 20.54 1.40
C GLY A 5 -18.01 20.76 0.07
N LYS A 6 -18.16 19.71 -0.75
CA LYS A 6 -18.97 19.76 -1.97
C LYS A 6 -19.89 18.54 -2.02
N THR A 7 -21.17 18.78 -2.23
CA THR A 7 -22.19 17.77 -2.47
C THR A 7 -22.52 17.75 -3.95
N PHE A 8 -22.63 16.57 -4.53
CA PHE A 8 -23.06 16.38 -5.92
C PHE A 8 -24.46 15.78 -5.92
N GLU A 9 -25.30 16.15 -6.88
CA GLU A 9 -26.67 15.61 -6.96
C GLU A 9 -26.66 14.15 -7.41
N ASN A 10 -25.66 13.78 -8.22
CA ASN A 10 -25.47 12.44 -8.75
C ASN A 10 -23.98 12.14 -8.98
N LYS A 11 -23.66 10.84 -9.17
CA LYS A 11 -22.27 10.38 -9.40
C LYS A 11 -21.65 10.96 -10.67
N LYS A 12 -22.45 11.19 -11.71
CA LYS A 12 -21.98 11.73 -12.97
C LYS A 12 -21.42 13.15 -12.81
N GLU A 13 -22.07 13.98 -12.00
CA GLU A 13 -21.55 15.31 -11.64
C GLU A 13 -20.25 15.24 -10.83
N GLU A 14 -20.16 14.29 -9.91
CA GLU A 14 -18.92 14.06 -9.15
C GLU A 14 -17.77 13.67 -10.08
N ILE A 15 -17.98 12.69 -10.96
CA ILE A 15 -16.99 12.25 -11.96
C ILE A 15 -16.62 13.42 -12.89
N ALA A 16 -17.60 14.16 -13.41
CA ALA A 16 -17.35 15.32 -14.25
C ALA A 16 -16.48 16.38 -13.54
N TYR A 17 -16.71 16.60 -12.24
CA TYR A 17 -15.88 17.48 -11.43
C TYR A 17 -14.46 16.94 -11.26
N LEU A 18 -14.31 15.65 -10.97
CA LEU A 18 -13.01 14.99 -10.84
C LEU A 18 -12.20 15.06 -12.14
N VAL A 19 -12.83 14.81 -13.29
CA VAL A 19 -12.19 14.91 -14.60
C VAL A 19 -11.78 16.34 -14.90
N LYS A 20 -12.67 17.31 -14.65
CA LYS A 20 -12.39 18.75 -14.84
C LYS A 20 -11.19 19.23 -14.02
N HIS A 21 -11.07 18.75 -12.78
CA HIS A 21 -10.00 19.13 -11.84
C HIS A 21 -8.88 18.09 -11.75
N LYS A 22 -8.85 17.10 -12.65
CA LYS A 22 -7.94 15.93 -12.61
C LYS A 22 -6.50 16.36 -12.43
N LYS A 23 -6.03 17.35 -13.20
CA LYS A 23 -4.65 17.82 -13.17
C LYS A 23 -4.23 18.32 -11.77
N GLU A 24 -5.04 19.18 -11.15
CA GLU A 24 -4.74 19.72 -9.83
C GLU A 24 -4.75 18.63 -8.76
N ILE A 25 -5.74 17.73 -8.81
CA ILE A 25 -5.85 16.62 -7.86
C ILE A 25 -4.67 15.67 -7.97
N LEU A 26 -4.22 15.35 -9.19
CA LEU A 26 -3.05 14.52 -9.42
C LEU A 26 -1.77 15.16 -8.88
N GLU A 27 -1.59 16.47 -9.07
CA GLU A 27 -0.43 17.18 -8.52
C GLU A 27 -0.44 17.19 -6.99
N PHE A 28 -1.59 17.44 -6.36
CA PHE A 28 -1.70 17.34 -4.90
C PHE A 28 -1.42 15.92 -4.39
N LYS A 29 -1.88 14.89 -5.11
CA LYS A 29 -1.62 13.48 -4.76
C LYS A 29 -0.15 13.10 -4.89
N LYS A 30 0.57 13.64 -5.88
CA LYS A 30 2.02 13.43 -6.03
C LYS A 30 2.84 14.21 -5.01
N ALA A 31 2.37 15.40 -4.61
CA ALA A 31 3.04 16.24 -3.61
C ALA A 31 2.89 15.69 -2.19
N ALA A 32 1.81 14.96 -1.91
CA ALA A 32 1.60 14.31 -0.62
C ALA A 32 2.55 13.12 -0.43
N ILE A 33 3.26 13.09 0.70
CA ILE A 33 3.89 11.86 1.19
C ILE A 33 2.77 10.97 1.70
N LYS A 34 2.70 9.75 1.16
CA LYS A 34 1.71 8.75 1.55
C LYS A 34 2.30 7.87 2.64
N PHE A 35 1.55 7.80 3.73
CA PHE A 35 1.71 6.81 4.79
C PHE A 35 0.58 5.82 4.58
N THR A 36 0.89 4.55 4.33
CA THR A 36 -0.15 3.54 4.16
C THR A 36 -0.90 3.38 5.48
N ASP A 37 -2.23 3.51 5.44
CA ASP A 37 -3.06 3.07 6.54
C ASP A 37 -3.04 1.54 6.49
N GLY A 38 -2.39 0.90 7.47
CA GLY A 38 -2.42 -0.55 7.58
C GLY A 38 -3.88 -1.02 7.58
N THR A 39 -4.23 -1.98 6.74
CA THR A 39 -5.55 -2.59 6.78
C THR A 39 -5.76 -3.14 8.18
N ILE A 40 -6.74 -2.63 8.93
CA ILE A 40 -7.09 -3.16 10.25
C ILE A 40 -7.55 -4.60 10.03
N VAL A 41 -6.67 -5.56 10.31
CA VAL A 41 -7.05 -6.95 10.48
C VAL A 41 -7.71 -7.01 11.86
N ASN A 42 -9.03 -7.16 11.89
CA ASN A 42 -9.70 -7.60 13.11
C ASN A 42 -9.21 -9.02 13.42
N THR A 43 -8.19 -9.14 14.26
CA THR A 43 -7.70 -10.40 14.82
C THR A 43 -8.65 -10.86 15.92
N SER A 44 -9.89 -11.16 15.53
CA SER A 44 -10.85 -11.88 16.37
C SER A 44 -11.11 -13.30 15.86
N SER A 45 -10.09 -13.93 15.27
CA SER A 45 -10.09 -15.37 15.04
C SER A 45 -8.71 -15.95 15.32
N ASN A 46 -8.64 -16.84 16.32
CA ASN A 46 -7.48 -17.60 16.77
C ASN A 46 -6.91 -18.60 15.73
N GLU A 47 -7.15 -18.38 14.45
CA GLU A 47 -6.67 -19.24 13.35
C GLU A 47 -6.38 -18.38 12.11
N VAL A 48 -5.35 -17.54 12.18
CA VAL A 48 -4.74 -16.97 10.97
C VAL A 48 -3.73 -17.99 10.44
N SER A 49 -3.80 -18.28 9.15
CA SER A 49 -3.01 -19.29 8.45
C SER A 49 -1.51 -19.12 8.67
N LYS A 50 -0.84 -20.25 8.91
CA LYS A 50 0.60 -20.43 9.20
C LYS A 50 1.60 -19.88 8.14
N ALA A 51 1.17 -19.12 7.13
CA ALA A 51 2.01 -18.71 6.00
C ALA A 51 2.73 -17.36 6.20
N LEU A 52 2.25 -16.51 7.13
CA LEU A 52 2.79 -15.16 7.36
C LEU A 52 3.47 -14.96 8.71
N HIS A 53 3.77 -16.04 9.44
CA HIS A 53 4.65 -15.91 10.60
C HIS A 53 6.07 -15.64 10.10
N THR A 54 6.57 -14.43 10.33
CA THR A 54 8.00 -14.15 10.29
C THR A 54 8.70 -15.16 11.21
N SER A 55 9.51 -16.04 10.63
CA SER A 55 10.27 -17.02 11.40
C SER A 55 11.12 -16.29 12.45
N LYS A 56 10.94 -16.66 13.73
CA LYS A 56 11.77 -16.19 14.84
C LYS A 56 13.06 -16.99 14.98
N GLU A 57 13.28 -18.00 14.13
CA GLU A 57 14.36 -18.98 14.27
C GLU A 57 15.76 -18.37 14.17
N ASN A 58 15.89 -17.17 13.60
CA ASN A 58 17.16 -16.47 13.42
C ASN A 58 17.30 -15.22 14.30
N ASP A 59 16.42 -15.03 15.29
CA ASP A 59 16.48 -13.90 16.20
C ASP A 59 17.62 -14.08 17.21
N THR A 60 18.35 -13.00 17.46
CA THR A 60 19.42 -12.92 18.46
C THR A 60 19.10 -11.79 19.43
N ASP A 61 19.90 -11.64 20.49
CA ASP A 61 19.70 -10.54 21.44
C ASP A 61 20.00 -9.13 20.88
N SER A 62 20.57 -9.05 19.68
CA SER A 62 20.96 -7.80 19.02
C SER A 62 20.30 -7.57 17.65
N VAL A 63 19.89 -8.64 16.97
CA VAL A 63 19.30 -8.60 15.63
C VAL A 63 18.08 -9.50 15.55
N ILE A 64 16.99 -8.97 15.01
CA ILE A 64 15.73 -9.66 14.76
C ILE A 64 15.47 -9.65 13.25
N LYS A 65 15.10 -10.81 12.68
CA LYS A 65 14.81 -10.90 11.24
C LYS A 65 13.31 -10.93 11.00
N ARG A 66 12.81 -10.00 10.19
CA ARG A 66 11.38 -9.93 9.86
C ARG A 66 11.19 -9.72 8.36
N THR A 67 10.13 -10.33 7.85
CA THR A 67 9.56 -10.06 6.54
C THR A 67 8.32 -9.21 6.76
N LEU A 68 8.30 -8.03 6.15
CA LEU A 68 7.26 -7.02 6.34
C LEU A 68 6.43 -6.91 5.06
N ILE A 69 5.12 -6.76 5.19
CA ILE A 69 4.26 -6.39 4.07
C ILE A 69 4.13 -4.87 4.08
N GLY A 70 4.66 -4.23 3.04
CA GLY A 70 4.62 -2.78 2.94
C GLY A 70 3.30 -2.26 2.36
N ASN A 71 2.82 -2.89 1.29
CA ASN A 71 1.59 -2.48 0.62
C ASN A 71 1.00 -3.61 -0.22
N THR A 72 -0.32 -3.59 -0.41
CA THR A 72 -1.07 -4.60 -1.16
C THR A 72 -1.62 -4.00 -2.43
N TYR A 73 -1.56 -4.79 -3.51
CA TYR A 73 -1.95 -4.34 -4.83
C TYR A 73 -3.41 -4.68 -5.11
N ASN A 74 -3.97 -3.98 -6.09
CA ASN A 74 -5.31 -4.18 -6.61
C ASN A 74 -6.37 -4.16 -5.50
N TRP A 75 -6.18 -3.34 -4.48
CA TRP A 75 -7.15 -3.10 -3.42
C TRP A 75 -7.46 -1.62 -3.37
N LEU A 76 -8.74 -1.26 -3.39
CA LEU A 76 -9.19 0.11 -3.22
C LEU A 76 -9.06 0.49 -1.74
N ASP A 77 -8.19 1.46 -1.47
CA ASP A 77 -7.94 1.95 -0.12
C ASP A 77 -8.92 3.07 0.30
N SER A 78 -8.80 3.52 1.55
CA SER A 78 -9.61 4.59 2.14
C SER A 78 -9.43 5.96 1.45
N HIS A 79 -8.33 6.15 0.70
CA HIS A 79 -8.02 7.35 -0.05
C HIS A 79 -8.59 7.31 -1.47
N GLY A 80 -9.21 6.18 -1.87
CA GLY A 80 -9.74 5.92 -3.21
C GLY A 80 -8.65 5.53 -4.20
N ASP A 81 -7.49 5.09 -3.71
CA ASP A 81 -6.31 4.77 -4.50
C ASP A 81 -6.20 3.24 -4.67
N VAL A 82 -5.76 2.80 -5.86
CA VAL A 82 -5.52 1.39 -6.18
C VAL A 82 -4.10 1.27 -6.71
N HIS A 83 -3.24 0.56 -5.99
CA HIS A 83 -1.88 0.24 -6.44
C HIS A 83 -1.95 -0.89 -7.46
N LEU A 84 -1.59 -0.62 -8.72
CA LEU A 84 -1.62 -1.61 -9.78
C LEU A 84 -0.35 -2.48 -9.80
N ASP A 85 -0.45 -3.63 -10.46
CA ASP A 85 0.69 -4.51 -10.72
C ASP A 85 1.90 -3.76 -11.31
N GLY A 86 3.05 -3.96 -10.66
CA GLY A 86 4.30 -3.30 -10.98
C GLY A 86 4.50 -1.87 -10.43
N THR A 87 3.62 -1.38 -9.55
CA THR A 87 3.72 -0.01 -8.98
C THR A 87 5.11 0.31 -8.41
N PHE A 88 5.73 -0.63 -7.68
CA PHE A 88 7.04 -0.43 -7.06
C PHE A 88 8.20 -1.06 -7.83
N THR A 89 7.96 -1.85 -8.89
CA THR A 89 9.00 -2.58 -9.64
C THR A 89 10.18 -1.68 -10.04
N LYS A 90 9.91 -0.47 -10.53
CA LYS A 90 10.97 0.47 -10.92
C LYS A 90 11.75 1.00 -9.71
N SER A 91 11.05 1.35 -8.63
CA SER A 91 11.68 1.81 -7.40
C SER A 91 12.58 0.73 -6.80
N ILE A 92 12.13 -0.53 -6.79
CA ILE A 92 12.92 -1.67 -6.33
C ILE A 92 14.19 -1.80 -7.19
N LYS A 93 14.07 -1.76 -8.52
CA LYS A 93 15.23 -1.89 -9.43
C LYS A 93 16.24 -0.75 -9.31
N GLU A 94 15.78 0.50 -9.21
CA GLU A 94 16.66 1.68 -9.25
C GLU A 94 17.21 2.07 -7.88
N ARG A 95 16.48 1.79 -6.79
CA ARG A 95 16.84 2.28 -5.46
C ARG A 95 17.43 1.22 -4.55
N GLN A 96 17.08 -0.06 -4.65
CA GLN A 96 17.59 -1.18 -3.83
C GLN A 96 18.13 -0.76 -2.44
N ASN A 97 19.44 -0.52 -2.33
CA ASN A 97 20.19 -0.14 -1.12
C ASN A 97 19.92 1.28 -0.56
N LYS A 98 19.03 2.06 -1.19
CA LYS A 98 18.59 3.41 -0.81
C LYS A 98 17.14 3.42 -0.34
N ILE A 99 16.58 2.25 -0.09
CA ILE A 99 15.30 2.08 0.60
C ILE A 99 15.66 1.69 2.03
N TRP A 100 15.12 2.43 3.00
CA TRP A 100 15.47 2.28 4.41
C TRP A 100 14.26 1.77 5.19
N HIS A 101 14.52 0.94 6.20
CA HIS A 101 13.51 0.54 7.16
C HIS A 101 13.50 1.58 8.31
N LEU A 102 12.52 2.48 8.27
CA LEU A 102 12.39 3.65 9.14
C LEU A 102 11.11 3.54 9.96
N HIS A 103 11.13 3.86 11.26
CA HIS A 103 9.89 4.04 12.03
C HIS A 103 9.18 5.34 11.66
N ASP A 104 7.86 5.33 11.76
CA ASP A 104 6.97 6.49 11.55
C ASP A 104 7.20 7.24 10.24
N HIS A 105 7.79 6.57 9.23
CA HIS A 105 8.13 7.13 7.93
C HIS A 105 9.00 8.38 7.97
N GLU A 106 9.63 8.67 9.10
CA GLU A 106 10.45 9.85 9.25
C GLU A 106 11.74 9.66 8.44
N GLN A 107 12.01 10.53 7.46
CA GLN A 107 13.24 10.52 6.68
C GLN A 107 14.41 11.11 7.49
N LYS A 108 14.69 10.54 8.67
CA LYS A 108 15.76 10.94 9.59
C LYS A 108 16.66 9.75 9.90
N ILE A 109 17.93 10.01 10.18
CA ILE A 109 18.89 8.95 10.57
C ILE A 109 18.43 8.27 11.86
N THR A 110 17.89 9.03 12.81
CA THR A 110 17.34 8.53 14.07
C THR A 110 16.10 7.66 13.87
N ALA A 111 15.46 7.74 12.70
CA ALA A 111 14.29 6.96 12.38
C ALA A 111 14.62 5.52 11.95
N LYS A 112 15.87 5.24 11.62
CA LYS A 112 16.29 3.91 11.15
C LYS A 112 16.08 2.86 12.24
N ILE A 113 15.43 1.76 11.88
CA ILE A 113 15.17 0.63 12.80
C ILE A 113 15.78 -0.68 12.31
N GLY A 114 16.01 -0.79 10.99
CA GLY A 114 16.60 -1.98 10.41
C GLY A 114 17.42 -1.70 9.15
N VAL A 115 18.06 -2.76 8.67
CA VAL A 115 18.72 -2.81 7.38
C VAL A 115 17.93 -3.76 6.48
N PRO A 116 17.26 -3.26 5.43
CA PRO A 116 16.63 -4.12 4.44
C PRO A 116 17.67 -5.03 3.78
N THR A 117 17.39 -6.32 3.77
CA THR A 117 18.23 -7.35 3.12
C THR A 117 17.69 -7.70 1.75
N ASN A 118 16.36 -7.67 1.58
CA ASN A 118 15.70 -7.94 0.31
C ASN A 118 14.37 -7.17 0.22
N ILE A 119 14.02 -6.68 -0.97
CA ILE A 119 12.77 -5.98 -1.24
C ILE A 119 12.23 -6.51 -2.56
N TYR A 120 11.01 -7.04 -2.55
CA TYR A 120 10.46 -7.77 -3.68
C TYR A 120 8.94 -7.69 -3.72
N GLU A 121 8.38 -8.02 -4.88
CA GLU A 121 6.93 -8.16 -5.10
C GLU A 121 6.63 -9.66 -5.18
N SER A 122 5.64 -10.14 -4.42
CA SER A 122 5.24 -11.56 -4.46
C SER A 122 3.72 -11.70 -4.35
N LYS A 123 3.21 -12.78 -4.92
CA LYS A 123 1.81 -13.17 -4.78
C LYS A 123 1.53 -13.70 -3.38
N VAL A 124 0.35 -13.35 -2.86
CA VAL A 124 -0.16 -13.76 -1.55
C VAL A 124 -1.67 -13.98 -1.65
N ALA A 125 -2.19 -14.99 -0.95
CA ALA A 125 -3.62 -15.23 -0.93
C ALA A 125 -4.34 -14.14 -0.14
N TRP A 126 -5.56 -13.78 -0.54
CA TRP A 126 -6.37 -12.81 0.22
C TRP A 126 -6.61 -13.27 1.67
N LYS A 127 -6.76 -14.59 1.88
CA LYS A 127 -6.93 -15.19 3.20
C LYS A 127 -5.73 -14.97 4.12
N ASP A 128 -4.52 -14.99 3.55
CA ASP A 128 -3.29 -14.75 4.30
C ASP A 128 -3.17 -13.27 4.73
N LEU A 129 -3.81 -12.36 4.00
CA LEU A 129 -3.96 -10.94 4.36
C LEU A 129 -5.13 -10.67 5.34
N GLY A 130 -5.77 -11.72 5.85
CA GLY A 130 -6.93 -11.59 6.74
C GLY A 130 -8.26 -11.28 6.02
N ILE A 131 -8.28 -11.36 4.69
CA ILE A 131 -9.48 -11.13 3.88
C ILE A 131 -10.08 -12.48 3.49
N ASN A 132 -11.27 -12.78 3.99
CA ASN A 132 -11.96 -14.04 3.67
C ASN A 132 -12.53 -14.05 2.24
N LYS A 133 -11.63 -14.13 1.25
CA LYS A 133 -11.92 -14.15 -0.18
C LYS A 133 -11.02 -15.17 -0.86
N ASP A 134 -11.53 -15.87 -1.86
CA ASP A 134 -10.70 -16.73 -2.71
C ASP A 134 -9.92 -15.91 -3.74
N GLY A 135 -8.71 -16.39 -4.06
CA GLY A 135 -7.80 -15.74 -5.00
C GLY A 135 -6.54 -15.18 -4.32
N GLU A 136 -5.73 -14.52 -5.13
CA GLU A 136 -4.43 -13.97 -4.75
C GLU A 136 -4.28 -12.53 -5.24
N THR A 137 -3.35 -11.81 -4.62
CA THR A 137 -2.89 -10.49 -5.05
C THR A 137 -1.38 -10.39 -4.93
N THR A 138 -0.80 -9.35 -5.49
CA THR A 138 0.61 -9.01 -5.31
C THR A 138 0.75 -8.09 -4.10
N SER A 139 1.76 -8.32 -3.27
CA SER A 139 2.15 -7.39 -2.20
C SER A 139 3.63 -7.06 -2.27
N LEU A 140 3.98 -5.88 -1.79
CA LEU A 140 5.37 -5.46 -1.57
C LEU A 140 5.88 -6.07 -0.26
N PHE A 141 6.97 -6.81 -0.35
CA PHE A 141 7.65 -7.42 0.78
C PHE A 141 9.00 -6.76 1.02
N MET A 142 9.38 -6.67 2.30
CA MET A 142 10.71 -6.24 2.74
C MET A 142 11.22 -7.19 3.81
N ASP A 143 12.29 -7.91 3.50
CA ASP A 143 13.09 -8.62 4.49
C ASP A 143 14.05 -7.62 5.13
N SER A 144 14.08 -7.57 6.46
CA SER A 144 14.91 -6.62 7.20
C SER A 144 15.54 -7.25 8.43
N ASP A 145 16.79 -6.89 8.66
CA ASP A 145 17.52 -7.12 9.92
C ASP A 145 17.29 -5.91 10.83
N ILE A 146 16.40 -6.07 11.81
CA ILE A 146 16.06 -5.05 12.80
C ILE A 146 17.13 -5.07 13.89
N LYS A 147 17.76 -3.93 14.16
CA LYS A 147 18.94 -3.84 15.04
C LYS A 147 18.62 -3.11 16.33
N LYS A 148 18.94 -3.74 17.46
CA LYS A 148 18.78 -3.13 18.80
C LYS A 148 19.54 -1.81 18.92
N ASP A 149 20.74 -1.73 18.33
CA ASP A 149 21.60 -0.54 18.36
C ASP A 149 21.02 0.64 17.57
N TYR A 150 20.08 0.40 16.65
CA TYR A 150 19.41 1.46 15.91
C TYR A 150 18.24 2.04 16.69
N ASN A 151 17.41 1.18 17.28
CA ASN A 151 16.34 1.60 18.16
C ASN A 151 15.96 0.47 19.13
N ALA A 152 16.43 0.56 20.37
CA ALA A 152 16.23 -0.48 21.37
C ALA A 152 14.76 -0.64 21.77
N LEU A 153 13.98 0.43 21.75
CA LEU A 153 12.55 0.42 22.11
C LEU A 153 11.76 -0.34 21.03
N ILE A 154 11.88 0.07 19.77
CA ILE A 154 11.19 -0.59 18.64
C ILE A 154 11.66 -2.04 18.50
N PHE A 155 12.94 -2.33 18.74
CA PHE A 155 13.45 -3.70 18.76
C PHE A 155 12.73 -4.58 19.79
N GLN A 156 12.44 -4.08 21.00
CA GLN A 156 11.68 -4.84 21.99
C GLN A 156 10.23 -5.04 21.55
N GLU A 157 9.59 -4.05 20.93
CA GLU A 157 8.23 -4.19 20.41
C GLU A 157 8.14 -5.29 19.34
N TYR A 158 9.11 -5.37 18.42
CA TYR A 158 9.22 -6.48 17.46
C TYR A 158 9.53 -7.84 18.12
N LYS A 159 10.33 -7.85 19.20
CA LYS A 159 10.63 -9.07 19.97
C LYS A 159 9.38 -9.61 20.66
N ASN A 160 8.59 -8.70 21.24
CA ASN A 160 7.35 -8.98 21.95
C ASN A 160 6.19 -9.33 21.01
N GLY A 161 6.33 -9.03 19.72
CA GLY A 161 5.28 -9.29 18.71
C GLY A 161 4.20 -8.21 18.69
N ASN A 162 4.48 -7.03 19.25
CA ASN A 162 3.57 -5.88 19.26
C ASN A 162 3.58 -5.14 17.90
N ILE A 163 4.57 -5.42 17.05
CA ILE A 163 4.70 -4.87 15.70
C ILE A 163 4.88 -6.04 14.72
N ASP A 164 3.91 -6.20 13.84
CA ASP A 164 3.86 -7.20 12.77
C ASP A 164 3.77 -6.57 11.38
N GLN A 165 3.31 -5.32 11.27
CA GLN A 165 3.24 -4.55 10.04
C GLN A 165 4.01 -3.25 10.16
N HIS A 166 4.72 -2.89 9.09
CA HIS A 166 5.41 -1.62 9.01
C HIS A 166 4.98 -0.90 7.75
N SER A 167 4.33 0.24 7.94
CA SER A 167 3.86 1.08 6.86
C SER A 167 5.08 1.63 6.09
N VAL A 168 4.99 1.71 4.76
CA VAL A 168 6.09 2.21 3.92
C VAL A 168 5.79 3.62 3.43
N GLY A 169 6.75 4.53 3.60
CA GLY A 169 6.63 5.89 3.09
C GLY A 169 6.83 5.88 1.59
N MET A 170 5.93 6.51 0.84
CA MET A 170 6.05 6.58 -0.62
C MET A 170 5.52 7.90 -1.19
N TYR A 171 5.87 8.16 -2.44
CA TYR A 171 5.26 9.20 -3.25
C TYR A 171 4.90 8.68 -4.64
N TYR A 172 3.76 9.13 -5.15
CA TYR A 172 3.27 8.73 -6.46
C TYR A 172 4.07 9.42 -7.57
N VAL A 173 4.41 8.65 -8.61
CA VAL A 173 5.11 9.14 -9.80
C VAL A 173 4.14 9.16 -10.99
N LYS A 174 3.44 8.05 -11.22
CA LYS A 174 2.40 7.94 -12.25
C LYS A 174 1.11 7.47 -11.62
N ILE A 175 0.07 8.28 -11.82
CA ILE A 175 -1.25 8.09 -11.27
C ILE A 175 -2.26 8.61 -12.30
N GLU A 176 -3.32 7.85 -12.52
CA GLU A 176 -4.38 8.16 -13.47
C GLU A 176 -5.74 8.04 -12.78
N LEU A 177 -6.74 8.75 -13.29
CA LEU A 177 -8.12 8.60 -12.86
C LEU A 177 -8.77 7.50 -13.68
N ALA A 178 -9.38 6.53 -13.00
CA ALA A 178 -10.29 5.55 -13.58
C ALA A 178 -11.72 5.95 -13.21
N ALA A 179 -12.62 6.08 -14.18
CA ALA A 179 -14.00 6.46 -13.91
C ALA A 179 -14.97 5.56 -14.68
N ASN A 180 -16.06 5.15 -14.02
CA ASN A 180 -17.10 4.31 -14.62
C ASN A 180 -18.15 5.16 -15.35
N ASP A 181 -17.72 5.91 -16.36
CA ASP A 181 -18.61 6.78 -17.14
C ASP A 181 -18.09 6.91 -18.59
N GLU A 182 -18.89 6.40 -19.54
CA GLU A 182 -18.56 6.34 -20.98
C GLU A 182 -18.36 7.72 -21.62
N ASP A 183 -18.90 8.79 -21.03
CA ASP A 183 -18.72 10.16 -21.52
C ASP A 183 -17.26 10.64 -21.36
N PHE A 184 -16.46 9.96 -20.53
CA PHE A 184 -15.05 10.25 -20.27
C PHE A 184 -14.16 9.13 -20.80
N GLU A 185 -14.00 9.07 -22.11
CA GLU A 185 -13.35 7.96 -22.85
C GLU A 185 -11.96 7.55 -22.28
N GLU A 186 -11.11 8.52 -21.93
CA GLU A 186 -9.78 8.25 -21.37
C GLU A 186 -9.88 7.54 -20.00
N GLU A 187 -10.66 8.09 -19.08
CA GLU A 187 -10.84 7.56 -17.73
C GLU A 187 -11.63 6.25 -17.73
N PHE A 188 -12.60 6.10 -18.62
CA PHE A 188 -13.38 4.88 -18.80
C PHE A 188 -12.54 3.74 -19.34
N LYS A 189 -11.58 4.04 -20.24
CA LYS A 189 -10.60 3.05 -20.68
C LYS A 189 -9.75 2.56 -19.51
N VAL A 190 -9.22 3.47 -18.68
CA VAL A 190 -8.43 3.08 -17.48
C VAL A 190 -9.27 2.25 -16.51
N TRP A 191 -10.55 2.59 -16.35
CA TRP A 191 -11.49 1.81 -15.55
C TRP A 191 -11.62 0.37 -16.07
N ASN A 192 -11.99 0.20 -17.34
CA ASN A 192 -12.20 -1.13 -17.93
C ASN A 192 -10.94 -2.00 -17.93
N GLU A 193 -9.76 -1.42 -18.10
CA GLU A 193 -8.49 -2.15 -18.09
C GLU A 193 -8.10 -2.70 -16.69
N ASN A 194 -8.69 -2.17 -15.61
CA ASN A 194 -8.20 -2.40 -14.25
C ASN A 194 -9.27 -2.87 -13.26
N ILE A 195 -10.55 -2.54 -13.45
CA ILE A 195 -11.62 -2.83 -12.49
C ILE A 195 -11.73 -4.32 -12.12
N ASP A 196 -11.53 -5.22 -13.09
CA ASP A 196 -11.61 -6.67 -12.87
C ASP A 196 -10.47 -7.24 -12.01
N LYS A 197 -9.36 -6.49 -11.88
CA LYS A 197 -8.24 -6.88 -11.03
C LYS A 197 -8.48 -6.49 -9.57
N VAL A 198 -9.38 -5.53 -9.31
CA VAL A 198 -9.61 -4.96 -7.97
C VAL A 198 -10.30 -5.98 -7.06
N GLY A 199 -9.64 -6.36 -5.96
CA GLY A 199 -10.11 -7.37 -5.01
C GLY A 199 -11.44 -7.00 -4.35
N ASN A 200 -11.65 -5.73 -4.02
CA ASN A 200 -12.91 -5.14 -3.52
C ASN A 200 -13.69 -4.41 -4.62
N LYS A 201 -13.78 -4.99 -5.82
CA LYS A 201 -14.49 -4.44 -7.00
C LYS A 201 -15.84 -3.79 -6.68
N SER A 202 -16.69 -4.41 -5.86
CA SER A 202 -17.99 -3.85 -5.50
C SER A 202 -17.90 -2.47 -4.82
N GLN A 203 -16.86 -2.22 -4.02
CA GLN A 203 -16.61 -0.90 -3.42
C GLN A 203 -16.15 0.11 -4.46
N ALA A 204 -15.33 -0.33 -5.44
CA ALA A 204 -14.95 0.52 -6.55
C ALA A 204 -16.16 0.89 -7.41
N GLU A 205 -17.01 -0.08 -7.77
CA GLU A 205 -18.26 0.15 -8.52
C GLU A 205 -19.24 1.06 -7.76
N GLU A 206 -19.34 0.89 -6.44
CA GLU A 206 -20.13 1.77 -5.59
C GLU A 206 -19.56 3.19 -5.59
N LEU A 207 -18.24 3.36 -5.52
CA LEU A 207 -17.58 4.67 -5.61
C LEU A 207 -17.72 5.29 -7.01
N GLY A 208 -17.72 4.46 -8.06
CA GLY A 208 -17.83 4.87 -9.46
C GLY A 208 -16.53 5.41 -10.07
N TYR A 209 -15.45 5.52 -9.30
CA TYR A 209 -14.12 5.91 -9.76
C TYR A 209 -13.05 5.40 -8.79
N PHE A 210 -11.79 5.37 -9.23
CA PHE A 210 -10.63 5.17 -8.37
C PHE A 210 -9.38 5.80 -9.00
N TRP A 211 -8.34 6.00 -8.21
CA TRP A 211 -7.05 6.48 -8.72
C TRP A 211 -6.11 5.31 -8.95
N ALA A 212 -5.87 5.00 -10.22
CA ALA A 212 -4.96 3.96 -10.67
C ALA A 212 -3.51 4.42 -10.49
N VAL A 213 -2.84 3.92 -9.45
CA VAL A 213 -1.42 4.19 -9.22
C VAL A 213 -0.61 3.19 -10.04
N LYS A 214 0.13 3.69 -11.03
CA LYS A 214 0.95 2.88 -11.96
C LYS A 214 2.42 2.84 -11.58
N GLU A 215 2.92 3.89 -10.93
CA GLU A 215 4.32 4.00 -10.52
C GLU A 215 4.40 4.82 -9.23
N ALA A 216 5.06 4.27 -8.21
CA ALA A 216 5.36 4.96 -6.97
C ALA A 216 6.82 4.72 -6.56
N LYS A 217 7.36 5.66 -5.79
CA LYS A 217 8.75 5.63 -5.34
C LYS A 217 8.81 5.53 -3.82
N LEU A 218 9.48 4.48 -3.36
CA LEU A 218 9.85 4.17 -1.97
C LEU A 218 11.04 5.02 -1.57
#